data_AF-A0A814T048-F1
#
_entry.id   AF-A0A814T048-F1
#
_cell.length_a   1.000
_cell.length_b   1.000
_cell.length_c   1.000
_cell.angle_alpha   90.00
_cell.angle_beta   90.00
_cell.angle_gamma   90.00
#
_symmetry.space_group_name_H-M   'P 1'
#
loop_
_entity.id
_entity.type
_entity.pdbx_description
1 polymer ?
#
loop_
_entity_poly.entity_id
_entity_poly.type
_entity_poly.pdbx_seq_one_letter_code
_entity_poly.pdbx_strand_id
1 'polypeptide(L)'
;MENNFHHGHYEIVFYSINPYRRKEFPLKWKIDESNYLKNHKNNFNSVRHVRISSSDSLLSSNHHFPNATELTLENISCNHSDSLINHLKQSISLENVSKLNIMSMKYSFGKVIELLSLIPNINTLEISRIFIDLTQIDQIENSESFQRVSKRTRIRNVIITRINQVEEIQFLFNLCSQIQICQIHRCQNCTASIVRLLTAKNIDIAPNLVSLHIGTDDKSYLYRLDIVIRSGKLINDWNVNLQQNLIHLWK
;
A
#
# COMPACT_ATOMS: atom_id res chain seq x y z
N MET A 1 -15.85 14.48 -40.30
CA MET A 1 -16.35 13.17 -39.86
C MET A 1 -15.75 12.89 -38.50
N GLU A 2 -16.53 13.16 -37.47
CA GLU A 2 -16.19 12.90 -36.07
C GLU A 2 -16.26 11.40 -35.83
N ASN A 3 -15.13 10.77 -35.49
CA ASN A 3 -15.14 9.39 -35.03
C ASN A 3 -15.49 9.39 -33.54
N ASN A 4 -16.79 9.20 -33.29
CA ASN A 4 -17.35 8.88 -31.98
C ASN A 4 -16.77 7.55 -31.48
N PHE A 5 -15.75 7.61 -30.63
CA PHE A 5 -15.33 6.47 -29.82
C PHE A 5 -16.38 6.23 -28.73
N HIS A 6 -17.28 5.28 -28.97
CA HIS A 6 -18.09 4.68 -27.92
C HIS A 6 -17.17 4.14 -26.82
N HIS A 7 -17.19 4.81 -25.67
CA HIS A 7 -16.56 4.35 -24.43
C HIS A 7 -17.34 3.15 -23.89
N GLY A 8 -16.99 1.94 -24.34
CA GLY A 8 -17.35 0.74 -23.61
C GLY A 8 -16.60 0.73 -22.28
N HIS A 9 -17.31 0.60 -21.17
CA HIS A 9 -16.70 0.37 -19.85
C HIS A 9 -16.03 -1.02 -19.86
N TYR A 10 -14.74 -1.06 -20.16
CA TYR A 10 -13.93 -2.27 -20.03
C TYR A 10 -13.37 -2.35 -18.62
N GLU A 11 -13.75 -3.39 -17.90
CA GLU A 11 -13.11 -3.80 -16.65
C GLU A 11 -11.81 -4.55 -16.98
N ILE A 12 -10.72 -4.25 -16.26
CA ILE A 12 -9.40 -4.82 -16.57
C ILE A 12 -8.74 -5.33 -15.29
N VAL A 13 -8.51 -6.64 -15.24
CA VAL A 13 -7.56 -7.27 -14.32
C VAL A 13 -6.25 -7.43 -15.08
N PHE A 14 -5.16 -6.94 -14.51
CA PHE A 14 -3.83 -7.16 -15.06
C PHE A 14 -3.12 -8.24 -14.26
N TYR A 15 -2.40 -9.11 -14.96
CA TYR A 15 -1.56 -10.11 -14.31
C TYR A 15 -0.15 -10.11 -14.88
N SER A 16 0.81 -10.53 -14.06
CA SER A 16 2.19 -10.78 -14.49
C SER A 16 2.69 -12.14 -13.99
N ILE A 17 3.42 -12.82 -14.87
CA ILE A 17 4.12 -14.09 -14.59
C ILE A 17 5.44 -13.83 -13.84
N ASN A 18 6.00 -12.62 -13.94
CA ASN A 18 7.23 -12.23 -13.27
C ASN A 18 7.02 -10.91 -12.49
N PRO A 19 7.16 -10.91 -11.15
CA PRO A 19 6.97 -9.69 -10.35
C PRO A 19 8.10 -8.65 -10.58
N TYR A 20 9.27 -9.09 -11.05
CA TYR A 20 10.46 -8.26 -11.29
C TYR A 20 10.60 -7.75 -12.73
N ARG A 21 9.92 -8.40 -13.70
CA ARG A 21 9.84 -7.97 -15.10
C ARG A 21 8.36 -7.85 -15.49
N ARG A 22 7.76 -6.71 -15.18
CA ARG A 22 6.32 -6.43 -15.32
C ARG A 22 5.93 -6.31 -16.79
N LYS A 23 5.61 -7.45 -17.42
CA LYS A 23 4.72 -7.47 -18.58
C LYS A 23 3.32 -7.70 -18.04
N GLU A 24 2.54 -6.64 -17.98
CA GLU A 24 1.13 -6.71 -17.57
C GLU A 24 0.29 -7.18 -18.75
N PHE A 25 -0.43 -8.28 -18.58
CA PHE A 25 -1.36 -8.78 -19.58
C PHE A 25 -2.78 -8.34 -19.19
N PRO A 26 -3.47 -7.54 -20.00
CA PRO A 26 -4.84 -7.16 -19.71
C PRO A 26 -5.76 -8.37 -19.95
N LEU A 27 -6.46 -8.80 -18.91
CA LEU A 27 -7.69 -9.56 -19.10
C LEU A 27 -8.78 -8.51 -19.39
N LYS A 28 -9.11 -8.33 -20.68
CA LYS A 28 -10.20 -7.45 -21.10
C LYS A 28 -11.52 -8.20 -21.02
N TRP A 29 -12.49 -7.62 -20.32
CA TRP A 29 -13.84 -8.15 -20.21
C TRP A 29 -14.75 -7.36 -21.16
N LYS A 30 -15.45 -8.05 -22.07
CA LYS A 30 -16.70 -7.52 -22.60
C LYS A 30 -17.81 -8.01 -21.67
N ILE A 31 -18.65 -7.09 -21.20
CA ILE A 31 -19.96 -7.42 -20.62
C ILE A 31 -20.84 -7.92 -21.79
N ASP A 32 -20.56 -9.12 -22.29
CA ASP A 32 -21.49 -9.85 -23.15
C ASP A 32 -21.93 -11.07 -22.33
N GLU A 33 -23.06 -10.91 -21.65
CA GLU A 33 -23.63 -11.78 -20.62
C GLU A 33 -23.98 -13.21 -21.07
N SER A 34 -23.63 -13.68 -22.27
CA SER A 34 -24.28 -14.89 -22.81
C SER A 34 -23.41 -16.09 -23.15
N ASN A 35 -22.08 -16.06 -23.20
CA ASN A 35 -21.36 -17.25 -23.74
C ASN A 35 -20.00 -17.68 -23.14
N TYR A 36 -19.45 -17.02 -22.13
CA TYR A 36 -18.18 -17.47 -21.51
C TYR A 36 -18.32 -18.13 -20.12
N LEU A 37 -19.55 -18.20 -19.58
CA LEU A 37 -19.83 -18.73 -18.25
C LEU A 37 -19.85 -20.27 -18.12
N LYS A 38 -19.50 -21.02 -19.17
CA LYS A 38 -19.43 -22.49 -19.10
C LYS A 38 -17.98 -22.99 -19.15
N ASN A 39 -17.51 -23.43 -17.99
CA ASN A 39 -16.60 -24.57 -17.80
C ASN A 39 -15.07 -24.42 -17.93
N HIS A 40 -14.50 -23.22 -17.96
CA HIS A 40 -13.04 -23.09 -17.84
C HIS A 40 -12.64 -22.30 -16.58
N LYS A 41 -12.42 -23.03 -15.47
CA LYS A 41 -11.54 -22.56 -14.39
C LYS A 41 -10.14 -22.41 -15.00
N ASN A 42 -9.84 -21.24 -15.55
CA ASN A 42 -8.49 -20.92 -15.98
C ASN A 42 -7.64 -20.78 -14.71
N ASN A 43 -6.88 -21.82 -14.39
CA ASN A 43 -5.91 -21.83 -13.31
C ASN A 43 -4.63 -21.15 -13.78
N PHE A 44 -4.38 -19.95 -13.26
CA PHE A 44 -3.23 -19.13 -13.61
C PHE A 44 -2.04 -19.44 -12.69
N ASN A 45 -1.58 -20.69 -12.71
CA ASN A 45 -0.53 -21.19 -11.80
C ASN A 45 0.83 -20.48 -11.95
N SER A 46 1.10 -19.88 -13.10
CA SER A 46 2.35 -19.14 -13.35
C SER A 46 2.28 -17.67 -12.88
N VAL A 47 1.10 -17.17 -12.55
CA VAL A 47 0.92 -15.76 -12.17
C VAL A 47 1.40 -15.54 -10.75
N ARG A 48 2.23 -14.49 -10.60
CA ARG A 48 2.81 -14.08 -9.31
C ARG A 48 2.29 -12.73 -8.83
N HIS A 49 1.80 -11.91 -9.74
CA HIS A 49 1.25 -10.60 -9.42
C HIS A 49 -0.14 -10.45 -10.05
N VAL A 50 -1.11 -10.10 -9.22
CA VAL A 50 -2.48 -9.77 -9.63
C VAL A 50 -2.75 -8.30 -9.32
N ARG A 51 -3.21 -7.55 -10.31
CA ARG A 51 -3.62 -6.15 -10.19
C ARG A 51 -5.07 -6.01 -10.57
N ILE A 52 -5.85 -5.44 -9.65
CA ILE A 52 -7.29 -5.25 -9.76
C ILE A 52 -7.54 -3.75 -9.80
N SER A 53 -8.01 -3.24 -10.94
CA SER A 53 -8.19 -1.80 -11.17
C SER A 53 -9.64 -1.32 -11.00
N SER A 54 -10.58 -2.21 -10.68
CA SER A 54 -11.97 -1.90 -10.32
C SER A 54 -12.57 -3.03 -9.47
N SER A 55 -13.48 -2.72 -8.53
CA SER A 55 -14.23 -3.75 -7.79
C SER A 55 -15.01 -4.68 -8.71
N ASP A 56 -15.58 -4.12 -9.76
CA ASP A 56 -16.54 -4.79 -10.62
C ASP A 56 -15.84 -5.87 -11.47
N SER A 57 -14.57 -5.62 -11.81
CA SER A 57 -13.69 -6.54 -12.55
C SER A 57 -13.42 -7.88 -11.86
N LEU A 58 -13.61 -7.94 -10.53
CA LEU A 58 -13.42 -9.16 -9.76
C LEU A 58 -14.73 -9.94 -9.58
N LEU A 59 -15.84 -9.23 -9.44
CA LEU A 59 -17.17 -9.77 -9.14
C LEU A 59 -17.75 -10.62 -10.28
N SER A 60 -17.25 -10.43 -11.50
CA SER A 60 -17.67 -11.14 -12.70
C SER A 60 -16.80 -12.36 -13.05
N SER A 61 -15.74 -12.64 -12.28
CA SER A 61 -14.67 -13.57 -12.69
C SER A 61 -14.62 -14.92 -11.95
N ASN A 62 -14.43 -16.02 -12.69
CA ASN A 62 -14.20 -17.39 -12.17
C ASN A 62 -12.71 -17.82 -12.25
N HIS A 63 -11.79 -16.86 -12.19
CA HIS A 63 -10.35 -17.12 -12.34
C HIS A 63 -9.67 -17.37 -11.00
N HIS A 64 -8.70 -18.30 -11.00
CA HIS A 64 -7.95 -18.64 -9.81
C HIS A 64 -6.46 -18.44 -10.02
N PHE A 65 -5.83 -17.71 -9.10
CA PHE A 65 -4.43 -17.34 -9.04
C PHE A 65 -3.80 -17.93 -7.78
N PRO A 66 -3.67 -19.27 -7.69
CA PRO A 66 -3.27 -19.96 -6.45
C PRO A 66 -1.85 -19.60 -5.99
N ASN A 67 -1.04 -19.12 -6.93
CA ASN A 67 0.40 -18.95 -6.81
C ASN A 67 0.82 -17.46 -6.75
N ALA A 68 -0.15 -16.55 -6.66
CA ALA A 68 0.11 -15.12 -6.57
C ALA A 68 0.75 -14.75 -5.23
N THR A 69 1.82 -13.98 -5.29
CA THR A 69 2.58 -13.48 -4.13
C THR A 69 2.44 -11.97 -3.95
N GLU A 70 2.00 -11.27 -4.99
CA GLU A 70 1.77 -9.82 -4.98
C GLU A 70 0.33 -9.49 -5.40
N LEU A 71 -0.31 -8.60 -4.65
CA LEU A 71 -1.64 -8.08 -4.93
C LEU A 71 -1.58 -6.56 -5.06
N THR A 72 -2.16 -6.01 -6.12
CA THR A 72 -2.36 -4.57 -6.29
C THR A 72 -3.84 -4.26 -6.41
N LEU A 73 -4.31 -3.34 -5.57
CA LEU A 73 -5.68 -2.82 -5.58
C LEU A 73 -5.62 -1.37 -6.02
N GLU A 74 -6.18 -1.06 -7.18
CA GLU A 74 -6.14 0.27 -7.77
C GLU A 74 -7.56 0.77 -8.03
N ASN A 75 -7.84 2.04 -7.67
CA ASN A 75 -9.12 2.71 -7.91
C ASN A 75 -10.38 1.95 -7.42
N ILE A 76 -10.22 1.08 -6.42
CA ILE A 76 -11.33 0.31 -5.85
C ILE A 76 -12.24 1.22 -5.04
N SER A 77 -13.55 1.11 -5.28
CA SER A 77 -14.61 1.81 -4.55
C SER A 77 -15.00 1.06 -3.27
N CYS A 78 -15.37 1.81 -2.21
CA CYS A 78 -15.82 1.23 -0.94
C CYS A 78 -17.18 0.52 -1.01
N ASN A 79 -18.01 0.84 -2.01
CA ASN A 79 -19.42 0.43 -2.08
C ASN A 79 -19.60 -1.11 -2.16
N HIS A 80 -18.57 -1.85 -2.58
CA HIS A 80 -18.61 -3.30 -2.79
C HIS A 80 -17.56 -4.05 -1.95
N SER A 81 -17.08 -3.46 -0.85
CA SER A 81 -15.93 -3.97 -0.09
C SER A 81 -16.09 -5.40 0.45
N ASP A 82 -17.23 -5.76 1.01
CA ASP A 82 -17.44 -7.12 1.54
C ASP A 82 -17.48 -8.16 0.41
N SER A 83 -18.08 -7.80 -0.72
CA SER A 83 -18.07 -8.63 -1.91
C SER A 83 -16.66 -8.79 -2.51
N LEU A 84 -15.85 -7.72 -2.50
CA LEU A 84 -14.45 -7.78 -2.94
C LEU A 84 -13.63 -8.76 -2.10
N ILE A 85 -13.74 -8.67 -0.77
CA ILE A 85 -13.00 -9.56 0.14
C ILE A 85 -13.35 -11.02 -0.11
N ASN A 86 -14.64 -11.33 -0.26
CA ASN A 86 -15.09 -12.69 -0.54
C ASN A 86 -14.56 -13.21 -1.89
N HIS A 87 -14.56 -12.37 -2.93
CA HIS A 87 -14.02 -12.74 -4.23
C HIS A 87 -12.50 -12.88 -4.22
N LEU A 88 -11.77 -12.04 -3.46
CA LEU A 88 -10.33 -12.18 -3.28
C LEU A 88 -9.99 -13.54 -2.66
N LYS A 89 -10.72 -13.98 -1.64
CA LYS A 89 -10.52 -15.31 -1.02
C LYS A 89 -10.75 -16.48 -1.98
N GLN A 90 -11.68 -16.33 -2.92
CA GLN A 90 -11.98 -17.36 -3.93
C GLN A 90 -10.97 -17.35 -5.08
N SER A 91 -10.50 -16.16 -5.46
CA SER A 91 -9.67 -15.97 -6.65
C SER A 91 -8.17 -16.09 -6.34
N ILE A 92 -7.75 -15.81 -5.10
CA ILE A 92 -6.35 -15.71 -4.71
C ILE A 92 -6.13 -16.43 -3.38
N SER A 93 -5.08 -17.26 -3.31
CA SER A 93 -4.60 -17.81 -2.05
C SER A 93 -3.91 -16.71 -1.23
N LEU A 94 -4.69 -15.96 -0.43
CA LEU A 94 -4.20 -14.80 0.34
C LEU A 94 -3.07 -15.15 1.31
N GLU A 95 -2.95 -16.42 1.73
CA GLU A 95 -1.82 -16.91 2.51
C GLU A 95 -0.47 -16.83 1.78
N ASN A 96 -0.46 -16.84 0.45
CA ASN A 96 0.77 -16.75 -0.36
C ASN A 96 1.19 -15.30 -0.62
N VAL A 97 0.30 -14.34 -0.37
CA VAL A 97 0.56 -12.92 -0.66
C VAL A 97 1.50 -12.34 0.39
N SER A 98 2.69 -11.94 -0.07
CA SER A 98 3.73 -11.31 0.74
C SER A 98 3.86 -9.81 0.49
N LYS A 99 3.28 -9.31 -0.62
CA LYS A 99 3.27 -7.88 -0.97
C LYS A 99 1.86 -7.42 -1.35
N LEU A 100 1.42 -6.32 -0.73
CA LEU A 100 0.16 -5.65 -1.02
C LEU A 100 0.44 -4.21 -1.43
N ASN A 101 -0.09 -3.80 -2.57
CA ASN A 101 -0.07 -2.42 -3.04
C ASN A 101 -1.50 -1.90 -3.13
N ILE A 102 -1.76 -0.76 -2.49
CA ILE A 102 -3.06 -0.11 -2.50
C ILE A 102 -2.88 1.28 -3.11
N MET A 103 -3.47 1.47 -4.28
CA MET A 103 -3.42 2.68 -5.10
C MET A 103 -4.83 3.24 -5.28
N SER A 104 -5.47 3.71 -4.20
CA SER A 104 -6.85 4.20 -4.27
C SER A 104 -7.11 5.39 -3.36
N MET A 105 -7.62 6.48 -3.95
CA MET A 105 -8.08 7.70 -3.26
C MET A 105 -9.38 7.50 -2.50
N LYS A 106 -10.14 6.45 -2.83
CA LYS A 106 -11.49 6.22 -2.31
C LYS A 106 -11.59 5.01 -1.39
N TYR A 107 -10.48 4.34 -1.09
CA TYR A 107 -10.48 3.16 -0.26
C TYR A 107 -10.24 3.56 1.20
N SER A 108 -11.20 3.30 2.08
CA SER A 108 -11.09 3.68 3.49
C SER A 108 -10.03 2.87 4.20
N PHE A 109 -9.30 3.51 5.11
CA PHE A 109 -8.23 2.82 5.83
C PHE A 109 -8.75 1.68 6.73
N GLY A 110 -9.96 1.80 7.27
CA GLY A 110 -10.63 0.70 7.97
C GLY A 110 -10.70 -0.59 7.14
N LYS A 111 -10.94 -0.48 5.82
CA LYS A 111 -10.97 -1.63 4.92
C LYS A 111 -9.58 -2.17 4.58
N VAL A 112 -8.55 -1.32 4.58
CA VAL A 112 -7.15 -1.78 4.53
C VAL A 112 -6.84 -2.70 5.72
N ILE A 113 -7.26 -2.32 6.92
CA ILE A 113 -7.06 -3.13 8.13
C ILE A 113 -7.80 -4.47 8.03
N GLU A 114 -9.04 -4.45 7.55
CA GLU A 114 -9.81 -5.67 7.32
C GLU A 114 -9.08 -6.62 6.34
N LEU A 115 -8.60 -6.09 5.22
CA LEU A 115 -7.83 -6.86 4.24
C LEU A 115 -6.53 -7.42 4.82
N LEU A 116 -5.78 -6.61 5.58
CA LEU A 116 -4.54 -7.04 6.23
C LEU A 116 -4.78 -8.19 7.22
N SER A 117 -5.95 -8.25 7.86
CA SER A 117 -6.30 -9.36 8.76
C SER A 117 -6.42 -10.71 8.05
N LEU A 118 -6.57 -10.70 6.72
CA LEU A 118 -6.76 -11.88 5.87
C LEU A 118 -5.48 -12.30 5.13
N ILE A 119 -4.40 -11.52 5.22
CA ILE A 119 -3.14 -11.77 4.52
C ILE A 119 -2.05 -12.01 5.58
N PRO A 120 -1.98 -13.21 6.18
CA PRO A 120 -1.15 -13.46 7.35
C PRO A 120 0.36 -13.36 7.10
N ASN A 121 0.79 -13.55 5.85
CA ASN A 121 2.21 -13.57 5.46
C ASN A 121 2.68 -12.26 4.79
N ILE A 122 1.89 -11.19 4.92
CA ILE A 122 2.25 -9.88 4.38
C ILE A 122 3.55 -9.37 5.01
N ASN A 123 4.51 -8.99 4.17
CA ASN A 123 5.81 -8.44 4.57
C ASN A 123 6.04 -7.02 4.01
N THR A 124 5.45 -6.71 2.86
CA THR A 124 5.57 -5.40 2.22
C THR A 124 4.20 -4.79 1.98
N LEU A 125 3.98 -3.59 2.52
CA LEU A 125 2.80 -2.79 2.30
C LEU A 125 3.17 -1.52 1.54
N GLU A 126 2.60 -1.35 0.36
CA GLU A 126 2.74 -0.15 -0.45
C GLU A 126 1.41 0.59 -0.48
N ILE A 127 1.41 1.84 -0.03
CA ILE A 127 0.25 2.70 0.06
C ILE A 127 0.51 3.90 -0.82
N SER A 128 -0.34 4.08 -1.83
CA SER A 128 -0.29 5.22 -2.73
C SER A 128 -1.64 5.91 -2.74
N ARG A 129 -1.64 7.21 -2.45
CA ARG A 129 -2.84 8.06 -2.58
C ARG A 129 -4.02 7.62 -1.71
N ILE A 130 -3.80 6.98 -0.55
CA ILE A 130 -4.90 6.69 0.37
C ILE A 130 -5.22 7.94 1.18
N PHE A 131 -6.51 8.24 1.32
CA PHE A 131 -7.00 9.28 2.22
C PHE A 131 -7.23 8.66 3.61
N ILE A 132 -6.46 9.11 4.60
CA ILE A 132 -6.72 8.80 6.01
C ILE A 132 -7.58 9.94 6.56
N ASP A 133 -8.83 9.63 6.88
CA ASP A 133 -9.68 10.57 7.60
C ASP A 133 -9.17 10.69 9.04
N LEU A 134 -8.41 11.75 9.31
CA LEU A 134 -7.79 11.98 10.61
C LEU A 134 -8.82 12.13 11.74
N THR A 135 -10.06 12.49 11.41
CA THR A 135 -11.14 12.57 12.41
C THR A 135 -11.57 11.21 12.95
N GLN A 136 -11.21 10.13 12.24
CA GLN A 136 -11.54 8.75 12.61
C GLN A 136 -10.34 7.96 13.13
N ILE A 137 -9.14 8.53 13.17
CA ILE A 137 -7.92 7.79 13.58
C ILE A 137 -8.11 7.15 14.95
N ASP A 138 -8.54 7.91 15.95
CA ASP A 138 -8.70 7.37 17.32
C ASP A 138 -9.72 6.24 17.36
N GLN A 139 -10.82 6.36 16.61
CA GLN A 139 -11.84 5.31 16.52
C GLN A 139 -11.29 4.04 15.87
N ILE A 140 -10.48 4.20 14.80
CA ILE A 140 -9.86 3.09 14.08
C ILE A 140 -8.80 2.43 14.96
N GLU A 141 -7.89 3.18 15.59
CA GLU A 141 -6.83 2.64 16.45
C GLU A 141 -7.38 1.89 17.66
N ASN A 142 -8.50 2.35 18.22
CA ASN A 142 -9.19 1.68 19.32
C ASN A 142 -10.02 0.45 18.89
N SER A 143 -10.17 0.21 17.58
CA SER A 143 -10.93 -0.94 17.08
C SER A 143 -10.20 -2.27 17.36
N GLU A 144 -10.96 -3.32 17.65
CA GLU A 144 -10.41 -4.66 17.87
C GLU A 144 -9.64 -5.16 16.63
N SER A 145 -10.13 -4.85 15.44
CA SER A 145 -9.49 -5.20 14.17
C SER A 145 -8.12 -4.58 14.03
N PHE A 146 -7.97 -3.28 14.36
CA PHE A 146 -6.67 -2.61 14.34
C PHE A 146 -5.71 -3.26 15.34
N GLN A 147 -6.14 -3.42 16.60
CA GLN A 147 -5.33 -4.01 17.67
C GLN A 147 -4.87 -5.43 17.35
N ARG A 148 -5.72 -6.21 16.66
CA ARG A 148 -5.39 -7.57 16.21
C ARG A 148 -4.37 -7.55 15.09
N VAL A 149 -4.56 -6.69 14.09
CA VAL A 149 -3.65 -6.56 12.95
C VAL A 149 -2.29 -6.04 13.41
N SER A 150 -2.24 -5.00 14.24
CA SER A 150 -1.00 -4.37 14.69
C SER A 150 -0.07 -5.29 15.47
N LYS A 151 -0.64 -6.26 16.21
CA LYS A 151 0.10 -7.26 16.97
C LYS A 151 0.53 -8.48 16.14
N ARG A 152 -0.20 -8.80 15.07
CA ARG A 152 0.03 -10.03 14.27
C ARG A 152 0.79 -9.79 12.98
N THR A 153 0.71 -8.59 12.43
CA THR A 153 1.32 -8.26 11.16
C THR A 153 2.84 -8.42 11.22
N ARG A 154 3.40 -8.93 10.11
CA ARG A 154 4.85 -9.10 9.91
C ARG A 154 5.39 -8.11 8.89
N ILE A 155 4.67 -7.01 8.66
CA ILE A 155 5.09 -5.97 7.72
C ILE A 155 6.38 -5.34 8.22
N ARG A 156 7.47 -5.61 7.49
CA ARG A 156 8.79 -5.02 7.73
C ARG A 156 9.07 -3.85 6.79
N ASN A 157 8.42 -3.83 5.63
CA ASN A 157 8.64 -2.83 4.61
C ASN A 157 7.35 -2.06 4.34
N VAL A 158 7.36 -0.76 4.61
CA VAL A 158 6.26 0.14 4.27
C VAL A 158 6.75 1.15 3.23
N ILE A 159 6.03 1.25 2.12
CA ILE A 159 6.28 2.23 1.07
C ILE A 159 5.05 3.13 0.99
N ILE A 160 5.23 4.42 1.13
CA ILE A 160 4.18 5.42 1.13
C ILE A 160 4.45 6.37 -0.02
N THR A 161 3.47 6.57 -0.90
CA THR A 161 3.55 7.54 -1.98
C THR A 161 2.47 8.60 -1.80
N ARG A 162 2.92 9.86 -1.70
CA ARG A 162 2.13 11.05 -1.39
C ARG A 162 1.51 10.96 -0.01
N ILE A 163 2.23 11.53 0.95
CA ILE A 163 1.75 11.72 2.32
C ILE A 163 1.69 13.22 2.61
N ASN A 164 0.67 13.62 3.35
CA ASN A 164 0.38 15.03 3.57
C ASN A 164 0.62 15.43 5.03
N GLN A 165 0.45 14.49 5.97
CA GLN A 165 0.50 14.78 7.40
C GLN A 165 1.35 13.76 8.17
N VAL A 166 1.90 14.15 9.32
CA VAL A 166 2.82 13.30 10.09
C VAL A 166 2.05 12.22 10.87
N GLU A 167 0.82 12.52 11.24
CA GLU A 167 -0.14 11.66 11.90
C GLU A 167 -0.43 10.41 11.07
N GLU A 168 -0.46 10.54 9.75
CA GLU A 168 -0.60 9.41 8.81
C GLU A 168 0.56 8.40 8.95
N ILE A 169 1.78 8.89 9.18
CA ILE A 169 2.98 8.06 9.36
C ILE A 169 2.95 7.39 10.73
N GLN A 170 2.62 8.16 11.76
CA GLN A 170 2.53 7.65 13.13
C GLN A 170 1.50 6.52 13.22
N PHE A 171 0.34 6.73 12.61
CA PHE A 171 -0.69 5.72 12.50
C PHE A 171 -0.20 4.44 11.78
N LEU A 172 0.57 4.59 10.69
CA LEU A 172 1.16 3.43 9.99
C LEU A 172 2.23 2.72 10.81
N PHE A 173 3.03 3.44 11.59
CA PHE A 173 4.00 2.85 12.51
C PHE A 173 3.31 2.10 13.66
N ASN A 174 2.19 2.63 14.17
CA ASN A 174 1.35 1.93 15.16
C ASN A 174 0.75 0.65 14.58
N LEU A 175 0.28 0.71 13.33
CA LEU A 175 -0.26 -0.45 12.63
C LEU A 175 0.81 -1.49 12.30
N CYS A 176 2.02 -1.06 11.91
CA CYS A 176 3.12 -1.94 11.49
C CYS A 176 4.24 -1.94 12.53
N SER A 177 3.96 -2.45 13.73
CA SER A 177 4.89 -2.42 14.88
C SER A 177 6.26 -3.11 14.63
N GLN A 178 6.35 -4.00 13.65
CA GLN A 178 7.58 -4.70 13.24
C GLN A 178 8.30 -4.04 12.05
N ILE A 179 7.94 -2.81 11.69
CA ILE A 179 8.54 -2.11 10.56
C ILE A 179 10.06 -1.95 10.75
N GLN A 180 10.80 -2.27 9.70
CA GLN A 180 12.25 -2.14 9.62
C GLN A 180 12.65 -1.09 8.58
N ILE A 181 11.96 -1.06 7.44
CA ILE A 181 12.23 -0.17 6.33
C ILE A 181 10.97 0.64 6.02
N CYS A 182 11.10 1.96 6.04
CA CYS A 182 10.06 2.88 5.60
C CYS A 182 10.58 3.70 4.42
N GLN A 183 9.78 3.80 3.36
CA GLN A 183 10.07 4.67 2.22
C GLN A 183 8.89 5.60 2.01
N ILE A 184 9.16 6.89 1.95
CA ILE A 184 8.17 7.94 1.79
C ILE A 184 8.54 8.70 0.54
N HIS A 185 7.71 8.61 -0.50
CA HIS A 185 7.88 9.32 -1.75
C HIS A 185 6.93 10.50 -1.81
N ARG A 186 7.44 11.67 -2.21
CA ARG A 186 6.66 12.91 -2.40
C ARG A 186 5.93 13.33 -1.12
N CYS A 187 6.66 13.48 -0.02
CA CYS A 187 6.10 14.14 1.17
C CYS A 187 5.99 15.65 0.90
N GLN A 188 4.77 16.16 1.05
CA GLN A 188 4.45 17.58 0.91
C GLN A 188 4.28 18.17 2.30
N ASN A 189 5.06 19.21 2.64
CA ASN A 189 4.94 19.98 3.89
C ASN A 189 5.10 19.21 5.22
N CYS A 190 5.27 17.89 5.19
CA CYS A 190 5.44 17.05 6.39
C CYS A 190 6.90 16.76 6.75
N THR A 191 7.87 16.93 5.83
CA THR A 191 9.22 16.34 5.92
C THR A 191 9.93 16.69 7.24
N ALA A 192 9.86 17.95 7.66
CA ALA A 192 10.47 18.41 8.91
C ALA A 192 9.80 17.78 10.15
N SER A 193 8.48 17.61 10.12
CA SER A 193 7.73 16.97 11.22
C SER A 193 8.07 15.50 11.33
N ILE A 194 8.24 14.78 10.22
CA ILE A 194 8.69 13.36 10.22
C ILE A 194 10.05 13.24 10.90
N VAL A 195 10.98 14.11 10.53
CA VAL A 195 12.35 14.06 11.05
C VAL A 195 12.36 14.45 12.53
N ARG A 196 11.57 15.45 12.93
CA ARG A 196 11.38 15.79 14.34
C ARG A 196 10.77 14.65 15.14
N LEU A 197 9.78 13.94 14.59
CA LEU A 197 9.16 12.77 15.21
C LEU A 197 10.22 11.71 15.57
N LEU A 198 11.17 11.50 14.66
CA LEU A 198 12.21 10.47 14.80
C LEU A 198 13.42 10.94 15.63
N THR A 199 13.64 12.25 15.73
CA THR A 199 14.74 12.84 16.50
C THR A 199 14.33 13.27 17.91
N ALA A 200 13.03 13.28 18.22
CA ALA A 200 12.51 13.55 19.55
C ALA A 200 12.87 12.39 20.49
N LYS A 201 13.83 12.63 21.39
CA LYS A 201 14.43 11.67 22.37
C LYS A 201 13.47 10.83 23.22
N ASN A 202 12.16 11.07 23.15
CA ASN A 202 11.17 10.57 24.11
C ASN A 202 10.02 9.79 23.48
N ILE A 203 10.06 9.42 22.19
CA ILE A 203 8.97 8.63 21.60
C ILE A 203 9.52 7.37 20.95
N ASP A 204 9.14 6.21 21.51
CA ASP A 204 9.42 4.86 21.00
C ASP A 204 8.56 4.56 19.77
N ILE A 205 8.64 5.44 18.78
CA ILE A 205 7.90 5.34 17.53
C ILE A 205 8.73 4.45 16.61
N ALA A 206 8.21 3.25 16.33
CA ALA A 206 8.85 2.23 15.50
C ALA A 206 10.26 1.81 16.00
N PRO A 207 10.35 1.11 17.15
CA PRO A 207 11.64 0.67 17.73
C PRO A 207 12.52 -0.12 16.76
N ASN A 208 11.89 -0.91 15.89
CA ASN A 208 12.53 -1.82 14.95
C ASN A 208 12.99 -1.14 13.65
N LEU A 209 12.71 0.16 13.47
CA LEU A 209 13.07 0.87 12.24
C LEU A 209 14.60 0.96 12.13
N VAL A 210 15.14 0.40 11.04
CA VAL A 210 16.57 0.41 10.70
C VAL A 210 16.89 1.28 9.50
N SER A 211 15.91 1.56 8.64
CA SER A 211 16.08 2.41 7.47
C SER A 211 14.83 3.25 7.19
N LEU A 212 15.05 4.53 6.90
CA LEU A 212 14.03 5.45 6.44
C LEU A 212 14.53 6.27 5.26
N HIS A 213 13.72 6.26 4.20
CA HIS A 213 13.95 7.05 3.00
C HIS A 213 12.82 8.07 2.84
N ILE A 214 13.14 9.35 2.73
CA ILE A 214 12.15 10.41 2.53
C ILE A 214 12.51 11.19 1.28
N GLY A 215 11.71 11.07 0.24
CA GLY A 215 11.73 11.92 -0.94
C GLY A 215 10.80 13.11 -0.76
N THR A 216 11.34 14.31 -0.98
CA THR A 216 10.58 15.56 -0.91
C THR A 216 10.64 16.30 -2.24
N ASP A 217 9.53 16.91 -2.63
CA ASP A 217 9.48 17.76 -3.82
C ASP A 217 10.02 19.17 -3.53
N ASP A 218 10.17 19.54 -2.24
CA ASP A 218 10.62 20.86 -1.81
C ASP A 218 12.06 20.81 -1.26
N LYS A 219 12.98 21.33 -2.07
CA LYS A 219 14.42 21.40 -1.77
C LYS A 219 14.76 22.26 -0.56
N SER A 220 13.92 23.24 -0.22
CA SER A 220 14.18 24.15 0.91
C SER A 220 14.19 23.42 2.26
N TYR A 221 13.46 22.29 2.36
CA TYR A 221 13.44 21.47 3.56
C TYR A 221 14.73 20.69 3.80
N LEU A 222 15.48 20.35 2.74
CA LEU A 222 16.76 19.66 2.87
C LEU A 222 17.77 20.51 3.65
N TYR A 223 17.77 21.83 3.44
CA TYR A 223 18.62 22.78 4.18
C TYR A 223 18.22 22.87 5.66
N ARG A 224 16.92 22.94 5.95
CA ARG A 224 16.42 22.92 7.35
C ARG A 224 16.77 21.61 8.06
N LEU A 225 16.72 20.50 7.34
CA LEU A 225 17.14 19.19 7.83
C LEU A 225 18.63 19.13 8.11
N ASP A 226 19.47 19.63 7.20
CA ASP A 226 20.92 19.71 7.42
C ASP A 226 21.22 20.51 8.69
N ILE A 227 20.49 21.60 8.94
CA ILE A 227 20.55 22.32 10.22
C ILE A 227 20.11 21.42 11.39
N VAL A 228 18.98 20.72 11.32
CA VAL A 228 18.49 19.83 12.41
C VAL A 228 19.47 18.68 12.69
N ILE A 229 20.05 18.07 11.64
CA ILE A 229 21.04 17.00 11.72
C ILE A 229 22.33 17.53 12.34
N ARG A 230 22.78 18.73 11.96
CA ARG A 230 24.00 19.36 12.50
C ARG A 230 23.82 19.97 13.88
N SER A 231 22.62 20.45 14.22
CA SER A 231 22.33 21.12 15.50
C SER A 231 21.80 20.17 16.58
N GLY A 232 21.19 19.06 16.19
CA GLY A 232 20.68 18.06 17.11
C GLY A 232 21.64 16.89 17.28
N LYS A 233 21.93 16.52 18.53
CA LYS A 233 22.32 15.14 18.85
C LYS A 233 21.17 14.23 18.40
N LEU A 234 21.24 13.69 17.18
CA LEU A 234 20.38 12.59 16.74
C LEU A 234 20.31 11.55 17.88
N ILE A 235 19.13 10.98 18.11
CA ILE A 235 19.02 9.82 19.00
C ILE A 235 19.96 8.74 18.45
N ASN A 236 20.75 8.14 19.34
CA ASN A 236 21.82 7.16 19.13
C ASN A 236 21.86 6.46 17.74
N ASP A 237 23.06 6.43 17.17
CA ASP A 237 23.56 5.56 16.08
C ASP A 237 22.97 5.75 14.66
N TRP A 238 22.03 6.68 14.46
CA TRP A 238 21.54 6.96 13.10
C TRP A 238 22.56 7.75 12.26
N ASN A 239 22.89 7.20 11.10
CA ASN A 239 23.59 7.86 10.02
C ASN A 239 22.61 8.58 9.10
N VAL A 240 23.04 9.71 8.53
CA VAL A 240 22.22 10.51 7.61
C VAL A 240 22.96 10.83 6.34
N ASN A 241 22.29 10.67 5.20
CA ASN A 241 22.80 11.05 3.88
C ASN A 241 21.72 11.77 3.08
N LEU A 242 22.11 12.85 2.40
CA LEU A 242 21.25 13.67 1.57
C LEU A 242 21.70 13.52 0.11
N GLN A 243 20.86 12.92 -0.73
CA GLN A 243 21.16 12.71 -2.15
C GLN A 243 19.96 13.03 -3.02
N GLN A 244 20.11 13.90 -4.02
CA GLN A 244 19.14 14.07 -5.12
C GLN A 244 17.66 14.16 -4.66
N ASN A 245 17.38 15.01 -3.66
CA ASN A 245 16.07 15.21 -3.03
C ASN A 245 15.54 14.06 -2.16
N LEU A 246 16.42 13.11 -1.82
CA LEU A 246 16.16 12.01 -0.90
C LEU A 246 16.97 12.20 0.39
N ILE A 247 16.30 11.97 1.50
CA ILE A 247 16.89 11.87 2.82
C ILE A 247 16.97 10.39 3.15
N HIS A 248 18.17 9.90 3.44
CA HIS A 248 18.44 8.54 3.86
C HIS A 248 18.86 8.56 5.32
N LEU A 249 18.14 7.80 6.15
CA LEU A 249 18.43 7.60 7.56
C LEU A 249 18.61 6.09 7.76
N TRP A 250 19.70 5.66 8.38
CA TRP A 250 19.90 4.25 8.76
C TRP A 250 20.65 4.09 10.08
N LYS A 251 20.37 3.01 10.81
CA LYS A 251 21.15 2.56 11.99
C LYS A 251 22.28 1.64 11.58
#